data_AF-A0A836FL29-F1
#
_entry.id   AF-A0A836FL29-F1
#
_cell.length_a   1.000
_cell.length_b   1.000
_cell.length_c   1.000
_cell.angle_alpha   90.00
_cell.angle_beta   90.00
_cell.angle_gamma   90.00
#
_symmetry.space_group_name_H-M   'P 1'
#
loop_
_entity.id
_entity.type
_entity.pdbx_description
1 polymer ?
#
loop_
_entity_poly.entity_id
_entity_poly.type
_entity_poly.pdbx_seq_one_letter_code
_entity_poly.pdbx_strand_id
1 'polypeptide(L)'
;HGRVKVRTTAEQEEIKKRERAIRVAQYKTDIATILQKRKDKKWDDELLSVTKRMLLNNSDIYTLWNIRREFFENNDEWNEEDYKQLLENEISLTEQCLRDNPKSYSVWHQRCWVMERMSEPDWKKELSLCAKCLNIDERNFHCWDYREFVVQKAGISNEEEFEFSTTKILNNFSNYSSWHYRSRILTKMFGTTSEEIPIVDDKYREELDLVMNATFTDPIDTSAWFYQRWLLDKCMTTCRLWRAQITKDTAIVVIDNNILIKSIVLSLIVNGETIDAQWQLHPDEKFAKLRIAEFARSLEDLNSAKEVSIKLQDTIYQLGYSELEGAWIYKDNSSLHKQNSNDKQLNKQLKSYNQLSEMEPNNKWALLTSTLLMKKIDFNKFYNDILNNLSALSKIDSLRKNYYKDLRNKLVVEYKLLEMWKEENDLEIQSKIDLSGLDLTKLHNNHYFSFFKEVNLGANQLENSLYQLSTLQRCAKLSLSSNGLTSLKRFPTLYNLEVLSLRNNKLVNMKEIVNLMKRHKNLKRLDLRNNPVCQEIDIAKIQDTSSHVEICLQ
;
A
#
# COMPACT_ATOMS: atom_id res chain seq x y z
N HIS A 1 13.27 20.53 18.42
CA HIS A 1 11.79 20.53 18.48
C HIS A 1 11.32 20.97 19.88
N GLY A 2 10.08 21.42 20.04
CA GLY A 2 9.48 21.71 21.36
C GLY A 2 10.01 22.94 22.11
N ARG A 3 10.78 23.83 21.47
CA ARG A 3 11.27 25.06 22.13
C ARG A 3 10.14 26.07 22.26
N VAL A 4 9.60 26.22 23.46
CA VAL A 4 8.61 27.24 23.78
C VAL A 4 9.23 28.62 23.57
N LYS A 5 8.52 29.52 22.88
CA LYS A 5 8.96 30.91 22.69
C LYS A 5 8.79 31.66 24.02
N VAL A 6 9.88 31.74 24.79
CA VAL A 6 9.91 32.53 26.03
C VAL A 6 10.19 34.00 25.67
N ARG A 7 9.39 34.94 26.18
CA ARG A 7 9.72 36.37 26.11
C ARG A 7 10.81 36.64 27.15
N THR A 8 12.04 36.85 26.69
CA THR A 8 13.19 37.21 27.52
C THR A 8 13.34 38.73 27.61
N THR A 9 13.81 39.24 28.75
CA THR A 9 14.20 40.66 28.86
C THR A 9 15.48 40.92 28.06
N ALA A 10 15.72 42.17 27.65
CA ALA A 10 16.91 42.54 26.89
C ALA A 10 18.23 42.18 27.63
N GLU A 11 18.23 42.28 28.95
CA GLU A 11 19.36 41.89 29.80
C GLU A 11 19.61 40.37 29.78
N GLN A 12 18.55 39.55 29.87
CA GLN A 12 18.66 38.09 29.77
C GLN A 12 19.09 37.63 28.37
N GLU A 13 18.70 38.35 27.33
CA GLU A 13 19.14 38.07 25.96
C GLU A 13 20.64 38.35 25.77
N GLU A 14 21.13 39.47 26.30
CA GLU A 14 22.56 39.81 26.23
C GLU A 14 23.42 38.83 27.05
N ILE A 15 22.96 38.37 28.23
CA ILE A 15 23.65 37.32 29.00
C ILE A 15 23.72 36.02 28.18
N LYS A 16 22.58 35.54 27.64
CA LYS A 16 22.54 34.32 26.82
C LYS A 16 23.40 34.42 25.57
N LYS A 17 23.49 35.60 24.96
CA LYS A 17 24.31 35.87 23.78
C LYS A 17 25.80 35.77 24.11
N ARG A 18 26.24 36.32 25.24
CA ARG A 18 27.63 36.18 25.73
C ARG A 18 27.99 34.73 26.01
N GLU A 19 27.13 34.00 26.74
CA GLU A 19 27.33 32.56 27.01
C GLU A 19 27.38 31.72 25.73
N ARG A 20 26.54 32.05 24.74
CA ARG A 20 26.55 31.38 23.44
C ARG A 20 27.82 31.70 22.66
N ALA A 21 28.30 32.94 22.70
CA ALA A 21 29.54 33.33 22.03
C ALA A 21 30.75 32.57 22.56
N ILE A 22 30.87 32.43 23.89
CA ILE A 22 31.93 31.63 24.54
C ILE A 22 31.85 30.15 24.08
N ARG A 23 30.65 29.55 24.12
CA ARG A 23 30.44 28.16 23.66
C ARG A 23 30.77 27.98 22.18
N VAL A 24 30.43 28.94 21.33
CA VAL A 24 30.74 28.90 19.89
C VAL A 24 32.23 29.04 19.64
N ALA A 25 32.92 29.90 20.39
CA ALA A 25 34.38 30.04 20.29
C ALA A 25 35.07 28.71 20.66
N GLN A 26 34.71 28.10 21.78
CA GLN A 26 35.25 26.79 22.18
C GLN A 26 34.96 25.71 21.14
N TYR A 27 33.73 25.65 20.63
CA TYR A 27 33.33 24.71 19.59
C TYR A 27 34.20 24.83 18.33
N LYS A 28 34.47 26.05 17.88
CA LYS A 28 35.30 26.31 16.69
C LYS A 28 36.73 25.85 16.90
N THR A 29 37.31 26.13 18.07
CA THR A 29 38.64 25.66 18.44
C THR A 29 38.71 24.14 18.47
N ASP A 30 37.76 23.50 19.15
CA ASP A 30 37.72 22.03 19.28
C ASP A 30 37.60 21.35 17.91
N ILE A 31 36.71 21.82 17.03
CA ILE A 31 36.59 21.29 15.67
C ILE A 31 37.88 21.50 14.86
N ALA A 32 38.50 22.68 14.93
CA ALA A 32 39.74 22.93 14.20
C ALA A 32 40.85 21.97 14.64
N THR A 33 41.01 21.75 15.94
CA THR A 33 41.96 20.78 16.50
C THR A 33 41.67 19.36 16.03
N ILE A 34 40.41 18.92 16.08
CA ILE A 34 40.00 17.58 15.62
C ILE A 34 40.30 17.37 14.13
N LEU A 35 39.92 18.33 13.29
CA LEU A 35 40.13 18.23 11.84
C LEU A 35 41.61 18.25 11.48
N GLN A 36 42.42 19.05 12.17
CA GLN A 36 43.86 19.08 11.98
C GLN A 36 44.49 17.75 12.38
N LYS A 37 44.15 17.21 13.56
CA LYS A 37 44.62 15.88 14.00
C LYS A 37 44.24 14.77 13.03
N ARG A 38 42.99 14.76 12.55
CA ARG A 38 42.53 13.79 11.55
C ARG A 38 43.33 13.90 10.24
N LYS A 39 43.60 15.14 9.77
CA LYS A 39 44.41 15.40 8.57
C LYS A 39 45.84 14.88 8.73
N ASP A 40 46.42 15.09 9.91
CA ASP A 40 47.77 14.67 10.25
C ASP A 40 47.85 13.18 10.66
N LYS A 41 46.72 12.45 10.61
CA LYS A 41 46.57 11.06 11.07
C LYS A 41 47.08 10.84 12.50
N LYS A 42 46.87 11.83 13.37
CA LYS A 42 47.25 11.76 14.79
C LYS A 42 46.09 11.21 15.62
N TRP A 43 46.15 9.92 15.95
CA TRP A 43 45.13 9.19 16.70
C TRP A 43 45.51 9.05 18.18
N ASP A 44 45.49 10.16 18.94
CA ASP A 44 45.86 10.20 20.36
C ASP A 44 44.66 10.36 21.32
N ASP A 45 44.87 10.14 22.62
CA ASP A 45 43.82 10.25 23.66
C ASP A 45 43.19 11.66 23.75
N GLU A 46 43.94 12.68 23.33
CA GLU A 46 43.44 14.04 23.22
C GLU A 46 42.31 14.11 22.16
N LEU A 47 42.46 13.43 21.02
CA LEU A 47 41.40 13.34 20.00
C LEU A 47 40.12 12.74 20.59
N LEU A 48 40.21 11.64 21.33
CA LEU A 48 39.05 11.02 21.99
C LEU A 48 38.44 11.94 23.05
N SER A 49 39.26 12.66 23.81
CA SER A 49 38.81 13.55 24.88
C SER A 49 38.06 14.77 24.32
N VAL A 50 38.60 15.40 23.28
CA VAL A 50 37.97 16.57 22.62
C VAL A 50 36.68 16.14 21.93
N THR A 51 36.69 15.05 21.16
CA THR A 51 35.47 14.55 20.49
C THR A 51 34.40 14.13 21.50
N LYS A 52 34.75 13.46 22.60
CA LYS A 52 33.82 13.12 23.70
C LYS A 52 33.13 14.36 24.25
N ARG A 53 33.89 15.40 24.62
CA ARG A 53 33.33 16.67 25.13
C ARG A 53 32.36 17.31 24.14
N MET A 54 32.68 17.28 22.85
CA MET A 54 31.82 17.83 21.83
C MET A 54 30.53 17.03 21.65
N LEU A 55 30.62 15.69 21.65
CA LEU A 55 29.48 14.79 21.47
C LEU A 55 28.52 14.81 22.66
N LEU A 56 29.02 14.96 23.89
CA LEU A 56 28.17 15.18 25.06
C LEU A 56 27.36 16.48 24.96
N ASN A 57 27.88 17.51 24.29
CA ASN A 57 27.14 18.75 24.03
C ASN A 57 26.19 18.65 22.83
N ASN A 58 26.59 17.93 21.78
CA ASN A 58 25.79 17.69 20.59
C ASN A 58 26.15 16.36 19.95
N SER A 59 25.33 15.35 20.24
CA SER A 59 25.55 13.98 19.81
C SER A 59 25.19 13.71 18.34
N ASP A 60 24.57 14.67 17.65
CA ASP A 60 24.19 14.53 16.23
C ASP A 60 25.30 14.92 15.24
N ILE A 61 26.50 15.28 15.72
CA ILE A 61 27.63 15.58 14.83
C ILE A 61 28.23 14.27 14.30
N TYR A 62 27.60 13.73 13.24
CA TYR A 62 27.95 12.45 12.63
C TYR A 62 29.45 12.30 12.31
N THR A 63 30.08 13.36 11.80
CA THR A 63 31.51 13.35 11.47
C THR A 63 32.40 13.02 12.68
N LEU A 64 32.02 13.43 13.89
CA LEU A 64 32.82 13.12 15.09
C LEU A 64 32.76 11.63 15.42
N TRP A 65 31.61 10.98 15.24
CA TRP A 65 31.50 9.54 15.39
C TRP A 65 32.35 8.79 14.35
N ASN A 66 32.41 9.28 13.11
CA ASN A 66 33.29 8.70 12.09
C ASN A 66 34.75 8.78 12.51
N ILE A 67 35.19 9.95 12.99
CA ILE A 67 36.57 10.17 13.46
C ILE A 67 36.88 9.27 14.66
N ARG A 68 35.92 9.07 15.57
CA ARG A 68 36.09 8.12 16.67
C ARG A 68 36.27 6.70 16.15
N ARG A 69 35.47 6.24 15.19
CA ARG A 69 35.66 4.90 14.58
C ARG A 69 37.01 4.78 13.86
N GLU A 70 37.44 5.81 13.13
CA GLU A 70 38.77 5.85 12.53
C GLU A 70 39.88 5.73 13.58
N PHE A 71 39.73 6.37 14.75
CA PHE A 71 40.67 6.20 15.85
C PHE A 71 40.79 4.73 16.30
N PHE A 72 39.68 3.98 16.36
CA PHE A 72 39.72 2.54 16.67
C PHE A 72 40.31 1.70 15.53
N GLU A 73 40.12 2.11 14.28
CA GLU A 73 40.55 1.37 13.09
C GLU A 73 42.02 1.63 12.69
N ASN A 74 42.66 2.67 13.24
CA ASN A 74 44.03 3.06 12.89
C ASN A 74 45.02 2.89 14.05
N ASN A 75 44.60 2.27 15.16
CA ASN A 75 45.46 1.97 16.30
C ASN A 75 45.53 0.44 16.49
N ASP A 76 46.57 -0.18 15.94
CA ASP A 76 46.73 -1.64 15.91
C ASP A 76 47.56 -2.21 17.09
N GLU A 77 48.06 -1.35 17.99
CA GLU A 77 49.00 -1.73 19.05
C GLU A 77 48.34 -2.04 20.41
N TRP A 78 47.02 -2.14 20.49
CA TRP A 78 46.33 -2.41 21.74
C TRP A 78 46.37 -3.89 22.10
N ASN A 79 46.69 -4.19 23.36
CA ASN A 79 46.38 -5.50 23.92
C ASN A 79 44.86 -5.66 24.08
N GLU A 80 44.41 -6.90 24.24
CA GLU A 80 42.97 -7.22 24.30
C GLU A 80 42.23 -6.49 25.43
N GLU A 81 42.88 -6.28 26.58
CA GLU A 81 42.28 -5.64 27.75
C GLU A 81 42.10 -4.13 27.54
N ASP A 82 43.12 -3.45 26.99
CA ASP A 82 43.05 -2.03 26.67
C ASP A 82 41.97 -1.74 25.61
N TYR A 83 41.90 -2.58 24.56
CA TYR A 83 40.88 -2.45 23.53
C TYR A 83 39.47 -2.66 24.10
N LYS A 84 39.29 -3.68 24.95
CA LYS A 84 38.02 -3.92 25.66
C LYS A 84 37.63 -2.72 26.50
N GLN A 85 38.55 -2.15 27.28
CA GLN A 85 38.28 -0.98 28.11
C GLN A 85 37.90 0.25 27.28
N LEU A 86 38.51 0.44 26.11
CA LEU A 86 38.15 1.52 25.18
C LEU A 86 36.72 1.34 24.62
N LEU A 87 36.32 0.11 24.25
CA LEU A 87 34.96 -0.17 23.81
C LEU A 87 33.93 0.06 24.94
N GLU A 88 34.24 -0.32 26.17
CA GLU A 88 33.39 -0.04 27.34
C GLU A 88 33.22 1.47 27.59
N ASN A 89 34.30 2.24 27.44
CA ASN A 89 34.27 3.69 27.52
C ASN A 89 33.39 4.30 26.41
N GLU A 90 33.43 3.73 25.21
CA GLU A 90 32.59 4.15 24.08
C GLU A 90 31.10 3.82 24.33
N ILE A 91 30.79 2.65 24.91
CA ILE A 91 29.42 2.31 25.35
C ILE A 91 28.91 3.30 26.41
N SER A 92 29.76 3.68 27.37
CA SER A 92 29.41 4.67 28.39
C SER A 92 29.15 6.05 27.78
N LEU A 93 29.94 6.45 26.79
CA LEU A 93 29.73 7.71 26.05
C LEU A 93 28.40 7.69 25.30
N THR A 94 28.09 6.61 24.57
CA THR A 94 26.81 6.52 23.86
C THR A 94 25.62 6.53 24.82
N GLU A 95 25.71 5.87 25.97
CA GLU A 95 24.65 5.91 27.00
C GLU A 95 24.42 7.34 27.51
N GLN A 96 25.49 8.08 27.82
CA GLN A 96 25.39 9.48 28.24
C GLN A 96 24.74 10.35 27.16
N CYS A 97 25.14 10.18 25.90
CA CYS A 97 24.55 10.91 24.78
C CYS A 97 23.06 10.59 24.56
N LEU A 98 22.63 9.34 24.80
CA LEU A 98 21.23 8.92 24.66
C LEU A 98 20.33 9.49 25.77
N ARG A 99 20.86 9.78 26.96
CA ARG A 99 20.08 10.44 28.03
C ARG A 99 19.61 11.83 27.59
N ASP A 100 20.48 12.59 26.95
CA ASP A 100 20.17 13.95 26.49
C ASP A 100 19.48 13.98 25.12
N ASN A 101 19.82 13.02 24.25
CA ASN A 101 19.27 12.93 22.89
C ASN A 101 18.90 11.47 22.53
N PRO A 102 17.78 10.95 23.05
CA PRO A 102 17.38 9.55 22.86
C PRO A 102 16.96 9.21 21.41
N LYS A 103 16.88 10.22 20.53
CA LYS A 103 16.47 10.11 19.11
C LYS A 103 17.62 10.38 18.14
N SER A 104 18.86 10.33 18.62
CA SER A 104 20.03 10.51 17.76
C SER A 104 20.33 9.25 16.94
N TYR A 105 20.17 9.32 15.62
CA TYR A 105 20.62 8.25 14.71
C TYR A 105 22.10 7.92 14.89
N SER A 106 22.93 8.95 15.04
CA SER A 106 24.39 8.79 15.11
C SER A 106 24.81 8.01 16.35
N VAL A 107 24.16 8.25 17.48
CA VAL A 107 24.48 7.56 18.74
C VAL A 107 24.04 6.10 18.70
N TRP A 108 22.81 5.82 18.26
CA TRP A 108 22.33 4.44 18.13
C TRP A 108 23.19 3.63 17.16
N HIS A 109 23.56 4.23 16.01
CA HIS A 109 24.47 3.59 15.05
C HIS A 109 25.85 3.33 15.66
N GLN A 110 26.43 4.30 16.37
CA GLN A 110 27.72 4.08 17.05
C GLN A 110 27.60 2.95 18.07
N ARG A 111 26.51 2.90 18.84
CA ARG A 111 26.29 1.85 19.83
C ARG A 111 26.24 0.46 19.19
N CYS A 112 25.53 0.29 18.07
CA CYS A 112 25.58 -0.96 17.29
C CYS A 112 27.01 -1.31 16.87
N TRP A 113 27.75 -0.34 16.31
CA TRP A 113 29.12 -0.54 15.83
C TRP A 113 30.08 -1.01 16.94
N VAL A 114 29.93 -0.47 18.17
CA VAL A 114 30.71 -0.88 19.34
C VAL A 114 30.32 -2.30 19.78
N MET A 115 29.02 -2.57 19.88
CA MET A 115 28.51 -3.88 20.31
C MET A 115 28.96 -5.02 19.38
N GLU A 116 29.08 -4.77 18.08
CA GLU A 116 29.57 -5.77 17.11
C GLU A 116 31.07 -6.06 17.21
N ARG A 117 31.84 -5.22 17.91
CA ARG A 117 33.29 -5.36 18.09
C ARG A 117 33.70 -5.90 19.45
N MET A 118 32.79 -5.93 20.40
CA MET A 118 33.02 -6.55 21.69
C MET A 118 33.11 -8.07 21.52
N SER A 119 34.14 -8.69 22.12
CA SER A 119 34.31 -10.15 22.15
C SER A 119 33.22 -10.83 22.97
N GLU A 120 32.86 -10.21 24.11
CA GLU A 120 31.83 -10.70 25.04
C GLU A 120 30.81 -9.58 25.36
N PRO A 121 29.90 -9.25 24.43
CA PRO A 121 28.93 -8.19 24.67
C PRO A 121 27.87 -8.60 25.70
N ASP A 122 27.57 -7.72 26.66
CA ASP A 122 26.51 -7.95 27.66
C ASP A 122 25.13 -7.63 27.09
N TRP A 123 24.57 -8.58 26.36
CA TRP A 123 23.25 -8.45 25.74
C TRP A 123 22.11 -8.27 26.75
N LYS A 124 22.24 -8.82 27.97
CA LYS A 124 21.22 -8.69 29.02
C LYS A 124 21.13 -7.25 29.51
N LYS A 125 22.28 -6.59 29.68
CA LYS A 125 22.35 -5.16 29.99
C LYS A 125 21.73 -4.31 28.88
N GLU A 126 21.97 -4.65 27.62
CA GLU A 126 21.38 -3.91 26.49
C GLU A 126 19.86 -4.10 26.36
N LEU A 127 19.33 -5.30 26.59
CA LEU A 127 17.89 -5.53 26.67
C LEU A 127 17.25 -4.73 27.82
N SER A 128 17.95 -4.65 28.96
CA SER A 128 17.52 -3.86 30.11
C SER A 128 17.54 -2.35 29.82
N LEU A 129 18.54 -1.87 29.07
CA LEU A 129 18.59 -0.49 28.59
C LEU A 129 17.41 -0.20 27.67
N CYS A 130 17.13 -1.07 26.70
CA CYS A 130 15.98 -0.93 25.81
C CYS A 130 14.67 -0.84 26.60
N ALA A 131 14.48 -1.73 27.57
CA ALA A 131 13.29 -1.72 28.42
C ALA A 131 13.13 -0.38 29.18
N LYS A 132 14.22 0.15 29.75
CA LYS A 132 14.25 1.46 30.42
C LYS A 132 13.92 2.60 29.46
N CYS A 133 14.57 2.66 28.30
CA CYS A 133 14.33 3.69 27.27
C CYS A 133 12.87 3.66 26.79
N LEU A 134 12.31 2.47 26.56
CA LEU A 134 10.91 2.29 26.15
C LEU A 134 9.90 2.47 27.29
N ASN A 135 10.33 2.54 28.55
CA ASN A 135 9.47 2.98 29.65
C ASN A 135 9.43 4.51 29.75
N ILE A 136 10.47 5.20 29.26
CA ILE A 136 10.54 6.67 29.24
C ILE A 136 9.81 7.23 28.00
N ASP A 137 10.12 6.70 26.82
CA ASP A 137 9.44 7.02 25.55
C ASP A 137 9.13 5.73 24.82
N GLU A 138 7.93 5.22 25.08
CA GLU A 138 7.44 3.95 24.53
C GLU A 138 7.28 3.96 23.00
N ARG A 139 7.28 5.14 22.39
CA ARG A 139 7.16 5.37 20.94
C ARG A 139 8.50 5.72 20.29
N ASN A 140 9.62 5.57 21.03
CA ASN A 140 10.95 5.77 20.48
C ASN A 140 11.31 4.64 19.51
N PHE A 141 11.01 4.83 18.21
CA PHE A 141 11.28 3.84 17.18
C PHE A 141 12.78 3.48 17.08
N HIS A 142 13.70 4.40 17.38
CA HIS A 142 15.12 4.09 17.38
C HIS A 142 15.49 3.03 18.44
N CYS A 143 14.84 3.09 19.61
CA CYS A 143 15.04 2.11 20.65
C CYS A 143 14.38 0.77 20.30
N TRP A 144 13.25 0.78 19.61
CA TRP A 144 12.63 -0.44 19.06
C TRP A 144 13.53 -1.09 18.00
N ASP A 145 14.09 -0.31 17.09
CA ASP A 145 15.04 -0.79 16.07
C ASP A 145 16.33 -1.34 16.71
N TYR A 146 16.87 -0.63 17.70
CA TYR A 146 18.03 -1.11 18.46
C TYR A 146 17.73 -2.39 19.24
N ARG A 147 16.52 -2.52 19.82
CA ARG A 147 16.08 -3.77 20.46
C ARG A 147 16.05 -4.91 19.45
N GLU A 148 15.54 -4.69 18.23
CA GLU A 148 15.54 -5.73 17.19
C GLU A 148 16.96 -6.19 16.84
N PHE A 149 17.92 -5.25 16.75
CA PHE A 149 19.34 -5.56 16.60
C PHE A 149 19.87 -6.43 17.76
N VAL A 150 19.61 -6.02 19.02
CA VAL A 150 20.07 -6.76 20.21
C VAL A 150 19.45 -8.16 20.27
N VAL A 151 18.14 -8.29 20.06
CA VAL A 151 17.39 -9.56 20.02
C VAL A 151 18.01 -10.51 18.99
N GLN A 152 18.27 -10.00 17.78
CA GLN A 152 18.86 -10.79 16.71
C GLN A 152 20.28 -11.27 17.06
N LYS A 153 21.14 -10.39 17.59
CA LYS A 153 22.53 -10.73 17.92
C LYS A 153 22.64 -11.64 19.15
N ALA A 154 21.75 -11.46 20.12
CA ALA A 154 21.72 -12.25 21.35
C ALA A 154 21.00 -13.61 21.18
N GLY A 155 20.34 -13.85 20.04
CA GLY A 155 19.60 -15.09 19.80
C GLY A 155 18.36 -15.24 20.68
N ILE A 156 17.70 -14.14 21.04
CA ILE A 156 16.47 -14.16 21.83
C ILE A 156 15.34 -14.78 21.00
N SER A 157 14.57 -15.65 21.64
CA SER A 157 13.49 -16.39 20.99
C SER A 157 12.32 -15.49 20.60
N ASN A 158 11.54 -15.89 19.59
CA ASN A 158 10.34 -15.13 19.21
C ASN A 158 9.28 -15.19 20.32
N GLU A 159 9.25 -16.27 21.10
CA GLU A 159 8.38 -16.48 22.26
C GLU A 159 8.62 -15.43 23.35
N GLU A 160 9.89 -15.15 23.68
CA GLU A 160 10.26 -14.11 24.65
C GLU A 160 9.87 -12.71 24.17
N GLU A 161 10.08 -12.40 22.89
CA GLU A 161 9.69 -11.11 22.33
C GLU A 161 8.18 -10.95 22.17
N PHE A 162 7.47 -12.06 21.92
CA PHE A 162 6.02 -12.09 21.97
C PHE A 162 5.52 -11.70 23.35
N GLU A 163 6.08 -12.30 24.42
CA GLU A 163 5.74 -11.96 25.80
C GLU A 163 6.11 -10.52 26.17
N PHE A 164 7.26 -10.03 25.71
CA PHE A 164 7.63 -8.63 25.87
C PHE A 164 6.59 -7.68 25.25
N SER A 165 6.13 -7.99 24.03
CA SER A 165 5.07 -7.21 23.37
C SER A 165 3.74 -7.28 24.13
N THR A 166 3.37 -8.45 24.66
CA THR A 166 2.18 -8.64 25.50
C THR A 166 2.25 -7.74 26.73
N THR A 167 3.36 -7.80 27.47
CA THR A 167 3.58 -6.97 28.66
C THR A 167 3.49 -5.48 28.34
N LYS A 168 4.08 -5.03 27.23
CA LYS A 168 4.01 -3.61 26.82
C LYS A 168 2.61 -3.16 26.45
N ILE A 169 1.81 -3.99 25.77
CA ILE A 169 0.42 -3.68 25.43
C ILE A 169 -0.46 -3.65 26.69
N LEU A 170 -0.31 -4.61 27.59
CA LEU A 170 -1.09 -4.66 28.84
C LEU A 170 -0.78 -3.47 29.76
N ASN A 171 0.45 -2.98 29.75
CA ASN A 171 0.83 -1.77 30.48
C ASN A 171 0.31 -0.49 29.82
N ASN A 172 0.21 -0.46 28.48
CA ASN A 172 -0.34 0.67 27.74
C ASN A 172 -0.89 0.25 26.36
N PHE A 173 -2.21 0.17 26.25
CA PHE A 173 -2.92 -0.18 25.02
C PHE A 173 -2.75 0.87 23.91
N SER A 174 -2.36 2.08 24.25
CA SER A 174 -2.20 3.20 23.31
C SER A 174 -0.83 3.20 22.60
N ASN A 175 0.01 2.19 22.87
CA ASN A 175 1.34 2.07 22.30
C ASN A 175 1.33 1.40 20.91
N TYR A 176 1.23 2.20 19.86
CA TYR A 176 1.33 1.75 18.45
C TYR A 176 2.57 0.88 18.16
N SER A 177 3.72 1.21 18.75
CA SER A 177 4.97 0.51 18.46
C SER A 177 4.91 -0.93 18.96
N SER A 178 4.30 -1.17 20.12
CA SER A 178 4.09 -2.51 20.67
C SER A 178 3.14 -3.35 19.83
N TRP A 179 2.01 -2.77 19.36
CA TRP A 179 1.08 -3.46 18.46
C TRP A 179 1.73 -3.80 17.11
N HIS A 180 2.49 -2.87 16.55
CA HIS A 180 3.24 -3.10 15.32
C HIS A 180 4.27 -4.22 15.50
N TYR A 181 5.06 -4.16 16.57
CA TYR A 181 6.06 -5.18 16.89
C TYR A 181 5.42 -6.56 17.07
N ARG A 182 4.31 -6.63 17.82
CA ARG A 182 3.50 -7.85 18.00
C ARG A 182 3.01 -8.42 16.67
N SER A 183 2.48 -7.60 15.77
CA SER A 183 2.00 -8.06 14.45
C SER A 183 3.10 -8.77 13.66
N ARG A 184 4.34 -8.26 13.70
CA ARG A 184 5.50 -8.86 13.01
C ARG A 184 5.90 -10.18 13.64
N ILE A 185 5.91 -10.27 14.97
CA ILE A 185 6.26 -11.51 15.70
C ILE A 185 5.21 -12.58 15.45
N LEU A 186 3.93 -12.23 15.55
CA LEU A 186 2.81 -13.14 15.28
C LEU A 186 2.87 -13.71 13.86
N THR A 187 3.15 -12.89 12.85
CA THR A 187 3.32 -13.39 11.47
C THR A 187 4.52 -14.33 11.33
N LYS A 188 5.62 -14.10 12.07
CA LYS A 188 6.78 -15.01 12.07
C LYS A 188 6.48 -16.35 12.74
N MET A 189 5.80 -16.33 13.88
CA MET A 189 5.54 -17.53 14.70
C MET A 189 4.32 -18.33 14.23
N PHE A 190 3.27 -17.62 13.79
CA PHE A 190 1.94 -18.17 13.56
C PHE A 190 1.37 -17.73 12.22
N GLY A 191 2.23 -17.37 11.26
CA GLY A 191 1.81 -17.06 9.90
C GLY A 191 1.06 -18.23 9.25
N THR A 192 0.15 -17.90 8.35
CA THR A 192 -0.67 -18.88 7.62
C THR A 192 -0.58 -18.64 6.11
N THR A 193 -0.83 -19.68 5.33
CA THR A 193 -1.01 -19.59 3.88
C THR A 193 -2.42 -19.13 3.49
N SER A 194 -3.33 -18.97 4.48
CA SER A 194 -4.67 -18.44 4.25
C SER A 194 -4.61 -17.00 3.74
N GLU A 195 -5.40 -16.73 2.69
CA GLU A 195 -5.57 -15.37 2.16
C GLU A 195 -6.53 -14.51 3.01
N GLU A 196 -7.22 -15.10 3.99
CA GLU A 196 -8.32 -14.45 4.73
C GLU A 196 -7.90 -13.85 6.07
N ILE A 197 -6.90 -14.45 6.71
CA ILE A 197 -6.43 -14.07 8.03
C ILE A 197 -4.90 -14.04 8.03
N PRO A 198 -4.26 -13.12 8.78
CA PRO A 198 -2.81 -12.97 8.75
C PRO A 198 -2.05 -14.05 9.54
N ILE A 199 -2.75 -14.79 10.41
CA ILE A 199 -2.20 -15.81 11.32
C ILE A 199 -3.15 -17.00 11.47
N VAL A 200 -2.67 -18.12 12.03
CA VAL A 200 -3.49 -19.32 12.29
C VAL A 200 -4.74 -19.03 13.12
N ASP A 201 -5.81 -19.80 12.88
CA ASP A 201 -7.17 -19.53 13.39
C ASP A 201 -7.23 -19.34 14.92
N ASP A 202 -6.58 -20.22 15.70
CA ASP A 202 -6.59 -20.14 17.16
C ASP A 202 -6.01 -18.82 17.68
N LYS A 203 -4.86 -18.40 17.13
CA LYS A 203 -4.22 -17.14 17.51
C LYS A 203 -4.97 -15.93 16.98
N TYR A 204 -5.59 -16.04 15.81
CA TYR A 204 -6.46 -15.00 15.29
C TYR A 204 -7.63 -14.70 16.25
N ARG A 205 -8.28 -15.75 16.80
CA ARG A 205 -9.38 -15.59 17.77
C ARG A 205 -8.94 -14.92 19.07
N GLU A 206 -7.78 -15.31 19.61
CA GLU A 206 -7.19 -14.70 20.81
C GLU A 206 -6.92 -13.19 20.59
N GLU A 207 -6.31 -12.84 19.45
CA GLU A 207 -5.94 -11.46 19.13
C GLU A 207 -7.16 -10.56 18.87
N LEU A 208 -8.23 -11.11 18.27
CA LEU A 208 -9.50 -10.41 18.12
C LEU A 208 -10.10 -10.02 19.48
N ASP A 209 -10.06 -10.90 20.47
CA ASP A 209 -10.57 -10.59 21.81
C ASP A 209 -9.68 -9.56 22.53
N LEU A 210 -8.35 -9.70 22.42
CA LEU A 210 -7.38 -8.76 23.00
C LEU A 210 -7.59 -7.34 22.46
N VAL A 211 -7.64 -7.17 21.14
CA VAL A 211 -7.75 -5.84 20.53
C VAL A 211 -9.13 -5.23 20.76
N MET A 212 -10.19 -6.04 20.81
CA MET A 212 -11.51 -5.56 21.15
C MET A 212 -11.50 -4.95 22.56
N ASN A 213 -10.95 -5.64 23.55
CA ASN A 213 -10.83 -5.09 24.90
C ASN A 213 -10.05 -3.77 24.91
N ALA A 214 -8.95 -3.68 24.15
CA ALA A 214 -8.17 -2.46 24.03
C ALA A 214 -8.98 -1.28 23.45
N THR A 215 -9.70 -1.50 22.34
CA THR A 215 -10.53 -0.47 21.69
C THR A 215 -11.70 0.00 22.55
N PHE A 216 -12.24 -0.84 23.45
CA PHE A 216 -13.27 -0.43 24.40
C PHE A 216 -12.70 0.24 25.65
N THR A 217 -11.43 0.00 25.98
CA THR A 217 -10.76 0.62 27.12
C THR A 217 -10.36 2.07 26.80
N ASP A 218 -9.82 2.31 25.61
CA ASP A 218 -9.52 3.65 25.09
C ASP A 218 -10.03 3.78 23.64
N PRO A 219 -11.31 4.15 23.44
CA PRO A 219 -11.92 4.20 22.10
C PRO A 219 -11.40 5.35 21.23
N ILE A 220 -10.65 6.30 21.82
CA ILE A 220 -10.08 7.45 21.11
C ILE A 220 -8.69 7.09 20.55
N ASP A 221 -7.93 6.23 21.25
CA ASP A 221 -6.62 5.80 20.79
C ASP A 221 -6.68 5.02 19.48
N THR A 222 -5.80 5.38 18.54
CA THR A 222 -5.83 4.82 17.18
C THR A 222 -5.16 3.46 17.02
N SER A 223 -4.26 3.11 17.94
CA SER A 223 -3.32 1.99 17.80
C SER A 223 -4.03 0.65 17.73
N ALA A 224 -4.93 0.40 18.67
CA ALA A 224 -5.74 -0.81 18.69
C ALA A 224 -6.63 -0.91 17.44
N TRP A 225 -7.21 0.19 16.95
CA TRP A 225 -8.02 0.19 15.72
C TRP A 225 -7.21 -0.15 14.46
N PHE A 226 -5.97 0.33 14.35
CA PHE A 226 -5.09 -0.05 13.25
C PHE A 226 -4.65 -1.51 13.32
N TYR A 227 -4.44 -2.04 14.54
CA TYR A 227 -4.16 -3.46 14.73
C TYR A 227 -5.36 -4.34 14.39
N GLN A 228 -6.57 -3.94 14.82
CA GLN A 228 -7.83 -4.59 14.44
C GLN A 228 -8.01 -4.58 12.93
N ARG A 229 -7.69 -3.47 12.27
CA ARG A 229 -7.71 -3.38 10.80
C ARG A 229 -6.75 -4.39 10.15
N TRP A 230 -5.55 -4.59 10.71
CA TRP A 230 -4.61 -5.61 10.23
C TRP A 230 -5.17 -7.02 10.37
N LEU A 231 -5.79 -7.37 11.51
CA LEU A 231 -6.48 -8.66 11.68
C LEU A 231 -7.61 -8.85 10.65
N LEU A 232 -8.36 -7.78 10.37
CA LEU A 232 -9.46 -7.85 9.41
C LEU A 232 -9.01 -7.86 7.94
N ASP A 233 -7.80 -7.42 7.63
CA ASP A 233 -7.31 -7.33 6.24
C ASP A 233 -6.99 -8.72 5.65
N LYS A 234 -6.97 -8.79 4.31
CA LYS A 234 -6.60 -10.01 3.59
C LYS A 234 -5.09 -10.07 3.39
N CYS A 235 -4.46 -11.16 3.82
CA CYS A 235 -3.04 -11.40 3.56
C CYS A 235 -2.88 -12.03 2.16
N MET A 236 -3.02 -11.22 1.11
CA MET A 236 -2.86 -11.72 -0.26
C MET A 236 -1.38 -11.66 -0.66
N THR A 237 -0.73 -12.82 -0.74
CA THR A 237 0.71 -12.94 -1.06
C THR A 237 0.98 -13.71 -2.36
N THR A 238 -0.03 -14.35 -2.96
CA THR A 238 0.16 -15.21 -4.13
C THR A 238 -0.28 -14.53 -5.42
N CYS A 239 0.53 -14.72 -6.46
CA CYS A 239 0.21 -14.36 -7.83
C CYS A 239 -0.67 -15.45 -8.42
N ARG A 240 -1.94 -15.15 -8.69
CA ARG A 240 -2.91 -16.14 -9.16
C ARG A 240 -3.60 -15.70 -10.44
N LEU A 241 -3.89 -16.67 -11.30
CA LEU A 241 -4.74 -16.42 -12.46
C LEU A 241 -6.16 -16.18 -11.95
N TRP A 242 -6.75 -15.05 -12.32
CA TRP A 242 -8.12 -14.72 -11.92
C TRP A 242 -9.14 -15.08 -13.00
N ARG A 243 -8.86 -14.69 -14.25
CA ARG A 243 -9.71 -15.04 -15.39
C ARG A 243 -8.90 -15.08 -16.66
N ALA A 244 -9.25 -16.00 -17.55
CA ALA A 244 -8.70 -16.04 -18.90
C ALA A 244 -9.79 -16.33 -19.94
N GLN A 245 -9.61 -15.77 -21.13
CA GLN A 245 -10.37 -16.15 -22.32
C GLN A 245 -9.41 -16.24 -23.52
N ILE A 246 -9.38 -17.40 -24.16
CA ILE A 246 -8.54 -17.68 -25.33
C ILE A 246 -9.45 -18.03 -26.50
N THR A 247 -9.34 -17.23 -27.56
CA THR A 247 -9.99 -17.47 -28.86
C THR A 247 -8.91 -17.82 -29.88
N LYS A 248 -9.31 -18.17 -31.11
CA LYS A 248 -8.34 -18.47 -32.17
C LYS A 248 -7.40 -17.30 -32.52
N ASP A 249 -7.82 -16.05 -32.24
CA ASP A 249 -7.08 -14.84 -32.64
C ASP A 249 -6.45 -14.10 -31.45
N THR A 250 -7.02 -14.25 -30.25
CA THR A 250 -6.59 -13.47 -29.07
C THR A 250 -6.59 -14.28 -27.78
N ALA A 251 -5.64 -13.99 -26.91
CA ALA A 251 -5.62 -14.42 -25.52
C ALA A 251 -5.75 -13.22 -24.57
N ILE A 252 -6.67 -13.29 -23.61
CA ILE A 252 -6.89 -12.26 -22.60
C ILE A 252 -6.77 -12.89 -21.24
N VAL A 253 -5.84 -12.38 -20.45
CA VAL A 253 -5.46 -12.95 -19.17
C VAL A 253 -5.46 -11.85 -18.12
N VAL A 254 -6.21 -12.08 -17.04
CA VAL A 254 -6.23 -11.21 -15.88
C VAL A 254 -5.66 -11.95 -14.67
N ILE A 255 -4.66 -11.32 -14.07
CA ILE A 255 -3.90 -11.85 -12.94
C ILE A 255 -4.24 -11.03 -11.71
N ASP A 256 -4.61 -11.71 -10.63
CA ASP A 256 -4.79 -11.08 -9.33
C ASP A 256 -3.46 -11.12 -8.57
N ASN A 257 -2.80 -9.97 -8.51
CA ASN A 257 -1.49 -9.80 -7.88
C ASN A 257 -1.54 -8.78 -6.76
N ASN A 258 -0.89 -9.12 -5.64
CA ASN A 258 -0.13 -8.15 -4.86
C ASN A 258 1.34 -8.22 -5.28
N ILE A 259 2.01 -7.07 -5.23
CA ILE A 259 3.23 -6.71 -5.95
C ILE A 259 4.32 -7.79 -5.81
N LEU A 260 4.50 -8.61 -6.86
CA LEU A 260 5.74 -9.36 -7.03
C LEU A 260 6.80 -8.43 -7.60
N ILE A 261 7.95 -8.32 -6.91
CA ILE A 261 9.12 -7.58 -7.42
C ILE A 261 9.69 -8.29 -8.67
N LYS A 262 9.52 -9.61 -8.76
CA LYS A 262 9.99 -10.45 -9.88
C LYS A 262 9.05 -10.34 -11.08
N SER A 263 9.62 -10.42 -12.28
CA SER A 263 8.85 -10.49 -13.53
C SER A 263 7.91 -11.69 -13.53
N ILE A 264 6.67 -11.46 -13.92
CA ILE A 264 5.67 -12.53 -14.07
C ILE A 264 5.94 -13.29 -15.36
N VAL A 265 6.20 -14.59 -15.22
CA VAL A 265 6.32 -15.54 -16.33
C VAL A 265 4.93 -16.10 -16.63
N LEU A 266 4.48 -15.92 -17.88
CA LEU A 266 3.17 -16.36 -18.36
C LEU A 266 3.35 -17.09 -19.70
N SER A 267 2.83 -18.30 -19.80
CA SER A 267 2.86 -19.11 -21.01
C SER A 267 1.49 -19.72 -21.30
N LEU A 268 1.08 -19.68 -22.57
CA LEU A 268 -0.09 -20.39 -23.05
C LEU A 268 0.36 -21.76 -23.59
N ILE A 269 -0.30 -22.83 -23.18
CA ILE A 269 0.01 -24.19 -23.58
C ILE A 269 -1.24 -24.77 -24.25
N VAL A 270 -1.09 -25.31 -25.46
CA VAL A 270 -2.16 -25.97 -26.22
C VAL A 270 -1.67 -27.36 -26.60
N ASN A 271 -2.39 -28.41 -26.19
CA ASN A 271 -2.03 -29.81 -26.41
C ASN A 271 -0.58 -30.17 -25.99
N GLY A 272 -0.08 -29.53 -24.92
CA GLY A 272 1.29 -29.73 -24.41
C GLY A 272 2.37 -28.86 -25.08
N GLU A 273 2.05 -28.13 -26.15
CA GLU A 273 2.98 -27.23 -26.82
C GLU A 273 2.82 -25.79 -26.33
N THR A 274 3.94 -25.10 -26.10
CA THR A 274 3.92 -23.68 -25.71
C THR A 274 3.70 -22.81 -26.93
N ILE A 275 2.63 -22.01 -26.91
CA ILE A 275 2.32 -21.04 -27.96
C ILE A 275 3.17 -19.78 -27.76
N ASP A 276 3.83 -19.33 -28.83
CA ASP A 276 4.53 -18.05 -28.86
C ASP A 276 3.52 -16.90 -28.91
N ALA A 277 3.20 -16.37 -27.73
CA ALA A 277 2.24 -15.28 -27.55
C ALA A 277 2.98 -14.00 -27.14
N GLN A 278 2.87 -12.95 -27.96
CA GLN A 278 3.40 -11.63 -27.64
C GLN A 278 2.45 -10.89 -26.69
N TRP A 279 2.70 -11.01 -25.38
CA TRP A 279 1.86 -10.41 -24.35
C TRP A 279 2.07 -8.89 -24.24
N GLN A 280 1.03 -8.13 -24.54
CA GLN A 280 0.91 -6.70 -24.27
C GLN A 280 0.37 -6.47 -22.86
N LEU A 281 0.93 -5.49 -22.16
CA LEU A 281 0.56 -5.11 -20.80
C LEU A 281 -0.43 -3.94 -20.83
N HIS A 282 -1.51 -4.04 -20.03
CA HIS A 282 -2.51 -2.98 -19.94
C HIS A 282 -2.81 -2.59 -18.48
N PRO A 283 -2.52 -1.34 -18.05
CA PRO A 283 -1.75 -0.31 -18.77
C PRO A 283 -0.31 -0.77 -19.08
N ASP A 284 0.41 -0.05 -19.95
CA ASP A 284 1.81 -0.35 -20.30
C ASP A 284 2.75 -0.05 -19.11
N GLU A 285 2.67 -0.90 -18.09
CA GLU A 285 3.34 -0.79 -16.82
C GLU A 285 3.89 -2.17 -16.42
N LYS A 286 5.06 -2.18 -15.78
CA LYS A 286 5.75 -3.41 -15.35
C LYS A 286 4.88 -4.36 -14.53
N PHE A 287 3.89 -3.83 -13.80
CA PHE A 287 3.03 -4.56 -12.87
C PHE A 287 1.57 -4.63 -13.33
N ALA A 288 1.31 -4.46 -14.63
CA ALA A 288 -0.02 -4.57 -15.18
C ALA A 288 -0.66 -5.94 -14.87
N LYS A 289 -1.92 -5.89 -14.40
CA LYS A 289 -2.72 -7.07 -14.06
C LYS A 289 -3.40 -7.71 -15.27
N LEU A 290 -3.53 -6.96 -16.36
CA LEU A 290 -4.14 -7.40 -17.61
C LEU A 290 -3.05 -7.62 -18.67
N ARG A 291 -3.09 -8.80 -19.27
CA ARG A 291 -2.23 -9.19 -20.40
C ARG A 291 -3.10 -9.61 -21.56
N ILE A 292 -2.82 -9.05 -22.73
CA ILE A 292 -3.52 -9.37 -23.97
C ILE A 292 -2.47 -9.79 -24.99
N ALA A 293 -2.69 -10.91 -25.68
CA ALA A 293 -1.89 -11.30 -26.83
C ALA A 293 -2.80 -11.42 -28.04
N GLU A 294 -2.34 -10.90 -29.18
CA GLU A 294 -2.91 -11.15 -30.50
C GLU A 294 -1.99 -12.14 -31.21
N PHE A 295 -2.55 -13.20 -31.78
CA PHE A 295 -1.75 -14.21 -32.47
C PHE A 295 -1.44 -13.76 -33.89
N ALA A 296 -0.17 -13.81 -34.27
CA ALA A 296 0.27 -13.46 -35.63
C ALA A 296 -0.35 -14.38 -36.70
N ARG A 297 -0.70 -15.61 -36.32
CA ARG A 297 -1.47 -16.57 -37.12
C ARG A 297 -2.58 -17.13 -36.24
N SER A 298 -3.80 -17.17 -36.78
CA SER A 298 -4.95 -17.76 -36.08
C SER A 298 -4.67 -19.22 -35.72
N LEU A 299 -5.02 -19.59 -34.49
CA LEU A 299 -4.94 -20.96 -33.99
C LEU A 299 -6.17 -21.74 -34.46
N GLU A 300 -6.24 -22.08 -35.75
CA GLU A 300 -7.43 -22.70 -36.36
C GLU A 300 -7.84 -24.03 -35.68
N ASP A 301 -6.86 -24.80 -35.19
CA ASP A 301 -7.11 -26.07 -34.50
C ASP A 301 -7.49 -25.90 -33.00
N LEU A 302 -7.57 -24.66 -32.49
CA LEU A 302 -7.81 -24.39 -31.06
C LEU A 302 -9.18 -24.92 -30.59
N ASN A 303 -10.20 -24.82 -31.44
CA ASN A 303 -11.55 -25.30 -31.10
C ASN A 303 -11.60 -26.83 -31.00
N SER A 304 -10.68 -27.53 -31.69
CA SER A 304 -10.51 -28.98 -31.63
C SER A 304 -9.42 -29.44 -30.65
N ALA A 305 -8.79 -28.51 -29.92
CA ALA A 305 -7.77 -28.83 -28.96
C ALA A 305 -8.34 -29.73 -27.84
N LYS A 306 -7.52 -30.65 -27.33
CA LYS A 306 -7.89 -31.53 -26.22
C LYS A 306 -7.65 -30.86 -24.88
N GLU A 307 -6.61 -30.04 -24.80
CA GLU A 307 -6.18 -29.40 -23.57
C GLU A 307 -5.63 -28.01 -23.88
N VAL A 308 -6.11 -27.01 -23.12
CA VAL A 308 -5.57 -25.66 -23.13
C VAL A 308 -5.34 -25.25 -21.68
N SER A 309 -4.12 -24.79 -21.40
CA SER A 309 -3.75 -24.35 -20.06
C SER A 309 -2.90 -23.08 -20.10
N ILE A 310 -2.96 -22.35 -18.99
CA ILE A 310 -2.08 -21.21 -18.74
C ILE A 310 -1.12 -21.61 -17.64
N LYS A 311 0.18 -21.52 -17.92
CA LYS A 311 1.22 -21.61 -16.90
C LYS A 311 1.56 -20.20 -16.42
N LEU A 312 1.25 -19.91 -15.16
CA LEU A 312 1.60 -18.67 -14.48
C LEU A 312 2.59 -19.01 -13.38
N GLN A 313 3.83 -18.55 -13.54
CA GLN A 313 4.96 -18.98 -12.70
C GLN A 313 5.07 -20.52 -12.67
N ASP A 314 4.93 -21.12 -11.48
CA ASP A 314 5.03 -22.56 -11.26
C ASP A 314 3.65 -23.25 -11.22
N THR A 315 2.56 -22.51 -11.39
CA THR A 315 1.19 -23.02 -11.34
C THR A 315 0.58 -23.14 -12.73
N ILE A 316 -0.05 -24.29 -13.01
CA ILE A 316 -0.75 -24.56 -14.27
C ILE A 316 -2.26 -24.49 -14.01
N TYR A 317 -2.94 -23.69 -14.81
CA TYR A 317 -4.38 -23.47 -14.76
C TYR A 317 -5.03 -24.06 -16.01
N GLN A 318 -5.90 -25.04 -15.82
CA GLN A 318 -6.62 -25.71 -16.90
C GLN A 318 -7.85 -24.89 -17.31
N LEU A 319 -8.04 -24.68 -18.61
CA LEU A 319 -9.19 -23.96 -19.16
C LEU A 319 -10.25 -24.97 -19.62
N GLY A 320 -11.52 -24.57 -19.58
CA GLY A 320 -12.62 -25.31 -20.20
C GLY A 320 -13.08 -24.64 -21.49
N TYR A 321 -13.50 -25.43 -22.48
CA TYR A 321 -14.01 -24.90 -23.74
C TYR A 321 -15.50 -24.54 -23.62
N SER A 322 -15.86 -23.35 -24.10
CA SER A 322 -17.23 -22.87 -24.19
C SER A 322 -17.66 -22.79 -25.65
N GLU A 323 -18.62 -23.63 -26.04
CA GLU A 323 -19.21 -23.60 -27.38
C GLU A 323 -19.96 -22.29 -27.64
N LEU A 324 -20.62 -21.75 -26.60
CA LEU A 324 -21.37 -20.51 -26.67
C LEU A 324 -20.46 -19.31 -26.98
N GLU A 325 -19.31 -19.26 -26.32
CA GLU A 325 -18.34 -18.17 -26.49
C GLU A 325 -17.34 -18.42 -27.64
N GLY A 326 -17.28 -19.65 -28.14
CA GLY A 326 -16.25 -20.10 -29.09
C GLY A 326 -14.84 -19.90 -28.54
N ALA A 327 -14.65 -20.17 -27.24
CA ALA A 327 -13.44 -19.80 -26.51
C ALA A 327 -13.13 -20.75 -25.36
N TRP A 328 -11.84 -20.88 -25.05
CA TRP A 328 -11.36 -21.52 -23.81
C TRP A 328 -11.37 -20.50 -22.67
N ILE A 329 -11.95 -20.87 -21.53
CA ILE A 329 -12.22 -19.99 -20.41
C ILE A 329 -11.66 -20.59 -19.12
N TYR A 330 -11.07 -19.74 -18.29
CA TYR A 330 -10.79 -20.02 -16.88
C TYR A 330 -11.41 -18.92 -16.03
N LYS A 331 -12.04 -19.30 -14.92
CA LYS A 331 -12.63 -18.39 -13.94
C LYS A 331 -12.26 -18.85 -12.52
N ASP A 332 -11.65 -17.96 -11.75
CA ASP A 332 -11.43 -18.19 -10.31
C ASP A 332 -12.68 -17.83 -9.50
N ASN A 333 -13.36 -18.84 -8.97
CA ASN A 333 -14.54 -18.67 -8.11
C ASN A 333 -14.19 -18.66 -6.61
N SER A 334 -12.92 -18.79 -6.24
CA SER A 334 -12.52 -18.86 -4.84
C SER A 334 -12.94 -17.62 -4.04
N SER A 335 -13.10 -16.44 -4.68
CA SER A 335 -13.60 -15.24 -4.01
C SER A 335 -15.11 -15.20 -3.77
N LEU A 336 -15.91 -16.06 -4.43
CA LEU A 336 -17.38 -16.06 -4.36
C LEU A 336 -17.94 -16.94 -3.25
N HIS A 337 -17.19 -17.95 -2.79
CA HIS A 337 -17.69 -19.01 -1.90
C HIS A 337 -16.99 -19.07 -0.53
N LYS A 338 -16.39 -17.98 -0.06
CA LYS A 338 -15.64 -17.96 1.21
C LYS A 338 -16.60 -17.85 2.41
N GLN A 339 -16.72 -18.93 3.18
CA GLN A 339 -17.27 -18.91 4.54
C GLN A 339 -16.12 -18.65 5.51
N ASN A 340 -16.21 -17.61 6.35
CA ASN A 340 -15.17 -17.43 7.37
C ASN A 340 -15.40 -18.42 8.51
N SER A 341 -14.34 -19.10 8.95
CA SER A 341 -14.34 -19.97 10.16
C SER A 341 -14.75 -19.23 11.45
N ASN A 342 -14.81 -17.90 11.42
CA ASN A 342 -14.93 -17.01 12.59
C ASN A 342 -16.20 -16.16 12.65
N ASP A 343 -17.19 -16.42 11.79
CA ASP A 343 -18.37 -15.55 11.64
C ASP A 343 -19.08 -15.25 12.96
N LYS A 344 -19.16 -16.21 13.90
CA LYS A 344 -19.80 -15.98 15.21
C LYS A 344 -19.09 -14.91 16.03
N GLN A 345 -17.76 -14.93 16.10
CA GLN A 345 -16.97 -13.96 16.87
C GLN A 345 -16.99 -12.59 16.18
N LEU A 346 -16.85 -12.56 14.85
CA LEU A 346 -16.93 -11.32 14.08
C LEU A 346 -18.30 -10.63 14.20
N ASN A 347 -19.40 -11.41 14.17
CA ASN A 347 -20.74 -10.88 14.41
C ASN A 347 -20.90 -10.34 15.85
N LYS A 348 -20.29 -10.99 16.85
CA LYS A 348 -20.28 -10.47 18.23
C LYS A 348 -19.56 -9.13 18.30
N GLN A 349 -18.37 -9.01 17.69
CA GLN A 349 -17.64 -7.74 17.62
C GLN A 349 -18.43 -6.66 16.90
N LEU A 350 -19.05 -6.98 15.75
CA LEU A 350 -19.87 -6.02 14.99
C LEU A 350 -21.01 -5.46 15.86
N LYS A 351 -21.71 -6.32 16.61
CA LYS A 351 -22.75 -5.86 17.55
C LYS A 351 -22.20 -4.89 18.58
N SER A 352 -21.04 -5.21 19.18
CA SER A 352 -20.41 -4.34 20.16
C SER A 352 -19.97 -3.00 19.56
N TYR A 353 -19.35 -2.98 18.38
CA TYR A 353 -18.94 -1.71 17.75
C TYR A 353 -20.12 -0.87 17.26
N ASN A 354 -21.25 -1.50 16.91
CA ASN A 354 -22.49 -0.78 16.65
C ASN A 354 -23.01 -0.12 17.93
N GLN A 355 -23.02 -0.83 19.07
CA GLN A 355 -23.36 -0.23 20.37
C GLN A 355 -22.42 0.93 20.73
N LEU A 356 -21.11 0.77 20.51
CA LEU A 356 -20.15 1.86 20.73
C LEU A 356 -20.42 3.05 19.81
N SER A 357 -20.79 2.81 18.55
CA SER A 357 -21.16 3.89 17.62
C SER A 357 -22.46 4.60 18.02
N GLU A 358 -23.40 3.90 18.67
CA GLU A 358 -24.61 4.51 19.24
C GLU A 358 -24.28 5.37 20.47
N MET A 359 -23.39 4.88 21.34
CA MET A 359 -22.94 5.60 22.54
C MET A 359 -22.04 6.79 22.20
N GLU A 360 -21.19 6.66 21.19
CA GLU A 360 -20.27 7.68 20.70
C GLU A 360 -20.46 7.93 19.18
N PRO A 361 -21.49 8.69 18.76
CA PRO A 361 -21.81 8.89 17.34
C PRO A 361 -20.71 9.53 16.50
N ASN A 362 -19.76 10.21 17.13
CA ASN A 362 -18.60 10.84 16.46
C ASN A 362 -17.36 9.93 16.44
N ASN A 363 -17.45 8.70 16.96
CA ASN A 363 -16.37 7.74 16.93
C ASN A 363 -16.23 7.13 15.53
N LYS A 364 -15.42 7.78 14.70
CA LYS A 364 -15.12 7.33 13.34
C LYS A 364 -14.44 5.95 13.27
N TRP A 365 -13.75 5.53 14.32
CA TRP A 365 -13.00 4.28 14.32
C TRP A 365 -13.92 3.08 14.52
N ALA A 366 -14.87 3.19 15.45
CA ALA A 366 -15.95 2.22 15.63
C ALA A 366 -16.73 2.06 14.31
N LEU A 367 -17.15 3.17 13.70
CA LEU A 367 -17.94 3.15 12.47
C LEU A 367 -17.17 2.56 11.27
N LEU A 368 -15.88 2.91 11.11
CA LEU A 368 -15.02 2.34 10.07
C LEU A 368 -14.75 0.86 10.31
N THR A 369 -14.55 0.45 11.56
CA THR A 369 -14.32 -0.97 11.92
C THR A 369 -15.58 -1.79 11.69
N SER A 370 -16.76 -1.28 12.03
CA SER A 370 -18.04 -1.90 11.68
C SER A 370 -18.17 -2.07 10.16
N THR A 371 -17.76 -1.08 9.35
CA THR A 371 -17.73 -1.23 7.88
C THR A 371 -16.83 -2.36 7.41
N LEU A 372 -15.63 -2.50 8.00
CA LEU A 372 -14.69 -3.58 7.65
C LEU A 372 -15.22 -4.95 8.09
N LEU A 373 -15.80 -5.05 9.28
CA LEU A 373 -16.43 -6.26 9.79
C LEU A 373 -17.61 -6.70 8.92
N MET A 374 -18.50 -5.77 8.57
CA MET A 374 -19.64 -6.04 7.68
C MET A 374 -19.17 -6.60 6.34
N LYS A 375 -18.13 -6.00 5.75
CA LYS A 375 -17.53 -6.51 4.51
C LYS A 375 -16.95 -7.92 4.70
N LYS A 376 -16.26 -8.18 5.81
CA LYS A 376 -15.62 -9.48 6.08
C LYS A 376 -16.65 -10.57 6.34
N ILE A 377 -17.70 -10.29 7.12
CA ILE A 377 -18.74 -11.24 7.50
C ILE A 377 -19.60 -11.62 6.29
N ASP A 378 -20.25 -10.64 5.67
CA ASP A 378 -21.13 -10.87 4.51
C ASP A 378 -21.32 -9.56 3.75
N PHE A 379 -20.48 -9.36 2.74
CA PHE A 379 -20.47 -8.12 1.98
C PHE A 379 -21.81 -7.85 1.27
N ASN A 380 -22.52 -8.89 0.83
CA ASN A 380 -23.77 -8.70 0.08
C ASN A 380 -24.91 -8.32 1.00
N LYS A 381 -25.03 -9.03 2.13
CA LYS A 381 -26.05 -8.74 3.14
C LYS A 381 -25.94 -7.31 3.68
N PHE A 382 -24.72 -6.85 3.95
CA PHE A 382 -24.47 -5.54 4.58
C PHE A 382 -24.13 -4.43 3.57
N TYR A 383 -24.32 -4.65 2.26
CA TYR A 383 -23.92 -3.70 1.23
C TYR A 383 -24.46 -2.28 1.47
N ASN A 384 -25.76 -2.15 1.75
CA ASN A 384 -26.39 -0.85 1.99
C ASN A 384 -25.89 -0.20 3.29
N ASP A 385 -25.70 -0.98 4.36
CA ASP A 385 -25.20 -0.50 5.64
C ASP A 385 -23.76 0.03 5.52
N ILE A 386 -22.92 -0.67 4.74
CA ILE A 386 -21.57 -0.23 4.42
C ILE A 386 -21.58 1.13 3.72
N LEU A 387 -22.43 1.32 2.71
CA LEU A 387 -22.53 2.60 1.99
C LEU A 387 -23.02 3.73 2.91
N ASN A 388 -23.98 3.43 3.78
CA ASN A 388 -24.50 4.37 4.78
C ASN A 388 -23.39 4.79 5.76
N ASN A 389 -22.62 3.83 6.27
CA ASN A 389 -21.48 4.12 7.15
C ASN A 389 -20.42 4.98 6.46
N LEU A 390 -20.07 4.68 5.20
CA LEU A 390 -19.10 5.50 4.45
C LEU A 390 -19.58 6.93 4.21
N SER A 391 -20.89 7.10 3.99
CA SER A 391 -21.52 8.42 3.89
C SER A 391 -21.46 9.18 5.23
N ALA A 392 -21.76 8.51 6.34
CA ALA A 392 -21.65 9.08 7.68
C ALA A 392 -20.20 9.43 8.06
N LEU A 393 -19.25 8.53 7.78
CA LEU A 393 -17.80 8.77 7.98
C LEU A 393 -17.31 10.00 7.22
N SER A 394 -17.81 10.23 6.01
CA SER A 394 -17.46 11.42 5.22
C SER A 394 -17.90 12.73 5.88
N LYS A 395 -18.92 12.69 6.75
CA LYS A 395 -19.40 13.84 7.53
C LYS A 395 -18.61 13.97 8.84
N ILE A 396 -18.39 12.86 9.56
CA ILE A 396 -17.71 12.81 10.86
C ILE A 396 -16.22 13.15 10.72
N ASP A 397 -15.52 12.63 9.71
CA ASP A 397 -14.10 12.88 9.46
C ASP A 397 -13.88 13.55 8.10
N SER A 398 -14.31 14.81 8.03
CA SER A 398 -14.32 15.64 6.82
C SER A 398 -12.94 15.79 6.16
N LEU A 399 -11.86 15.71 6.94
CA LEU A 399 -10.47 15.74 6.44
C LEU A 399 -10.13 14.52 5.58
N ARG A 400 -10.82 13.39 5.78
CA ARG A 400 -10.65 12.15 4.97
C ARG A 400 -11.85 11.83 4.09
N LYS A 401 -12.75 12.78 3.84
CA LYS A 401 -13.92 12.58 2.96
C LYS A 401 -13.58 11.92 1.61
N ASN A 402 -12.46 12.29 0.99
CA ASN A 402 -12.05 11.73 -0.30
C ASN A 402 -11.59 10.27 -0.18
N TYR A 403 -10.99 9.89 0.95
CA TYR A 403 -10.64 8.50 1.23
C TYR A 403 -11.89 7.63 1.34
N TYR A 404 -12.93 8.08 2.06
CA TYR A 404 -14.18 7.33 2.16
C TYR A 404 -14.93 7.27 0.84
N LYS A 405 -14.88 8.33 0.04
CA LYS A 405 -15.44 8.33 -1.32
C LYS A 405 -14.74 7.33 -2.24
N ASP A 406 -13.42 7.29 -2.22
CA ASP A 406 -12.64 6.30 -3.00
C ASP A 406 -12.91 4.87 -2.50
N LEU A 407 -12.99 4.66 -1.18
CA LEU A 407 -13.37 3.37 -0.60
C LEU A 407 -14.78 2.96 -1.03
N ARG A 408 -15.75 3.89 -1.01
CA ARG A 408 -17.11 3.65 -1.51
C ARG A 408 -17.09 3.21 -2.96
N ASN A 409 -16.38 3.93 -3.83
CA ASN A 409 -16.30 3.60 -5.25
C ASN A 409 -15.70 2.21 -5.48
N LYS A 410 -14.65 1.86 -4.73
CA LYS A 410 -14.07 0.52 -4.75
C LYS A 410 -15.11 -0.55 -4.41
N LEU A 411 -15.85 -0.37 -3.30
CA LEU A 411 -16.82 -1.35 -2.84
C LEU A 411 -18.05 -1.45 -3.74
N VAL A 412 -18.56 -0.33 -4.26
CA VAL A 412 -19.69 -0.33 -5.21
C VAL A 412 -19.34 -1.12 -6.47
N VAL A 413 -18.15 -0.89 -7.04
CA VAL A 413 -17.69 -1.63 -8.22
C VAL A 413 -17.49 -3.12 -7.89
N GLU A 414 -16.85 -3.42 -6.75
CA GLU A 414 -16.64 -4.80 -6.29
C GLU A 414 -17.98 -5.54 -6.13
N TYR A 415 -18.98 -4.92 -5.51
CA TYR A 415 -20.31 -5.51 -5.35
C TYR A 415 -21.01 -5.76 -6.69
N LYS A 416 -20.99 -4.79 -7.61
CA LYS A 416 -21.59 -4.96 -8.95
C LYS A 416 -20.96 -6.09 -9.74
N LEU A 417 -19.65 -6.24 -9.66
CA LEU A 417 -18.94 -7.36 -10.29
C LEU A 417 -19.32 -8.69 -9.63
N LEU A 418 -19.37 -8.74 -8.29
CA LEU A 418 -19.74 -9.96 -7.56
C LEU A 418 -21.17 -10.43 -7.88
N GLU A 419 -22.15 -9.54 -7.88
CA GLU A 419 -23.54 -9.88 -8.22
C GLU A 419 -23.64 -10.46 -9.63
N MET A 420 -22.99 -9.82 -10.60
CA MET A 420 -22.94 -10.30 -11.97
C MET A 420 -22.24 -11.67 -12.09
N TRP A 421 -21.13 -11.88 -11.37
CA TRP A 421 -20.38 -13.12 -11.45
C TRP A 421 -21.05 -14.31 -10.76
N LYS A 422 -21.93 -14.06 -9.78
CA LYS A 422 -22.73 -15.12 -9.15
C LYS A 422 -23.73 -15.74 -10.13
N GLU A 423 -24.22 -14.97 -11.08
CA GLU A 423 -25.19 -15.41 -12.09
C GLU A 423 -24.49 -16.06 -13.31
N GLU A 424 -23.17 -15.92 -13.41
CA GLU A 424 -22.36 -16.37 -14.55
C GLU A 424 -21.77 -17.77 -14.31
N ASN A 425 -22.02 -18.71 -15.21
CA ASN A 425 -21.43 -20.05 -15.18
C ASN A 425 -19.90 -20.01 -15.42
N ASP A 426 -19.19 -21.09 -15.10
CA ASP A 426 -17.71 -21.17 -15.23
C ASP A 426 -17.20 -21.05 -16.67
N LEU A 427 -18.06 -21.34 -17.64
CA LEU A 427 -17.79 -21.32 -19.08
C LEU A 427 -18.48 -20.14 -19.80
N GLU A 428 -18.95 -19.15 -19.05
CA GLU A 428 -19.63 -17.97 -19.61
C GLU A 428 -18.89 -16.70 -19.23
N ILE A 429 -18.92 -15.71 -20.13
CA ILE A 429 -18.38 -14.38 -19.86
C ILE A 429 -19.45 -13.33 -20.17
N GLN A 430 -19.98 -12.71 -19.12
CA GLN A 430 -20.91 -11.60 -19.26
C GLN A 430 -20.26 -10.47 -20.04
N SER A 431 -20.88 -10.10 -21.15
CA SER A 431 -20.33 -9.14 -22.11
C SER A 431 -20.74 -7.69 -21.84
N LYS A 432 -21.64 -7.46 -20.88
CA LYS A 432 -22.23 -6.16 -20.59
C LYS A 432 -22.17 -5.83 -19.11
N ILE A 433 -21.89 -4.58 -18.78
CA ILE A 433 -21.97 -4.08 -17.41
C ILE A 433 -22.51 -2.65 -17.36
N ASP A 434 -23.44 -2.42 -16.44
CA ASP A 434 -23.97 -1.09 -16.13
C ASP A 434 -23.48 -0.61 -14.76
N LEU A 435 -22.68 0.45 -14.79
CA LEU A 435 -22.16 1.16 -13.64
C LEU A 435 -22.62 2.64 -13.62
N SER A 436 -23.74 2.93 -14.27
CA SER A 436 -24.25 4.29 -14.34
C SER A 436 -24.93 4.76 -13.05
N GLY A 437 -24.83 6.06 -12.75
CA GLY A 437 -25.50 6.66 -11.59
C GLY A 437 -24.94 6.25 -10.23
N LEU A 438 -23.67 5.84 -10.18
CA LEU A 438 -23.04 5.28 -8.98
C LEU A 438 -22.12 6.29 -8.25
N ASP A 439 -22.05 7.54 -8.70
CA ASP A 439 -21.19 8.61 -8.19
C ASP A 439 -19.68 8.27 -8.24
N LEU A 440 -19.27 7.43 -9.20
CA LEU A 440 -17.88 6.99 -9.34
C LEU A 440 -16.97 8.15 -9.74
N THR A 441 -15.87 8.35 -8.99
CA THR A 441 -14.77 9.26 -9.37
C THR A 441 -13.59 8.52 -9.98
N LYS A 442 -13.53 7.20 -9.79
CA LYS A 442 -12.48 6.30 -10.27
C LYS A 442 -13.08 4.94 -10.58
N LEU A 443 -12.50 4.26 -11.56
CA LEU A 443 -12.80 2.87 -11.86
C LEU A 443 -11.79 1.97 -11.14
N HIS A 444 -12.13 1.53 -9.93
CA HIS A 444 -11.29 0.61 -9.17
C HIS A 444 -11.32 -0.79 -9.78
N ASN A 445 -10.20 -1.53 -9.66
CA ASN A 445 -10.06 -2.87 -10.23
C ASN A 445 -10.39 -2.93 -11.73
N ASN A 446 -10.01 -1.89 -12.47
CA ASN A 446 -10.29 -1.70 -13.89
C ASN A 446 -9.79 -2.85 -14.78
N HIS A 447 -8.81 -3.65 -14.34
CA HIS A 447 -8.32 -4.82 -15.05
C HIS A 447 -9.40 -5.88 -15.30
N TYR A 448 -10.40 -6.00 -14.41
CA TYR A 448 -11.51 -6.94 -14.59
C TYR A 448 -12.44 -6.57 -15.74
N PHE A 449 -12.38 -5.34 -16.24
CA PHE A 449 -13.32 -4.86 -17.23
C PHE A 449 -12.93 -5.18 -18.68
N SER A 450 -11.76 -5.78 -18.90
CA SER A 450 -11.29 -6.15 -20.24
C SER A 450 -12.18 -7.18 -20.94
N PHE A 451 -13.05 -7.87 -20.21
CA PHE A 451 -13.94 -8.88 -20.76
C PHE A 451 -15.25 -8.31 -21.31
N PHE A 452 -15.62 -7.07 -20.94
CA PHE A 452 -16.87 -6.47 -21.36
C PHE A 452 -16.78 -5.83 -22.74
N LYS A 453 -17.77 -6.14 -23.58
CA LYS A 453 -18.01 -5.51 -24.89
C LYS A 453 -18.86 -4.26 -24.78
N GLU A 454 -19.76 -4.18 -23.80
CA GLU A 454 -20.60 -3.00 -23.55
C GLU A 454 -20.44 -2.53 -22.09
N VAL A 455 -20.00 -1.29 -21.91
CA VAL A 455 -19.76 -0.69 -20.59
C VAL A 455 -20.50 0.63 -20.48
N ASN A 456 -21.45 0.72 -19.55
CA ASN A 456 -22.14 1.97 -19.24
C ASN A 456 -21.55 2.60 -17.96
N LEU A 457 -20.85 3.73 -18.12
CA LEU A 457 -20.30 4.55 -17.03
C LEU A 457 -21.02 5.91 -16.93
N GLY A 458 -22.26 6.01 -17.44
CA GLY A 458 -23.02 7.25 -17.45
C GLY A 458 -23.34 7.80 -16.05
N ALA A 459 -23.61 9.10 -15.92
CA ALA A 459 -24.00 9.72 -14.65
C ALA A 459 -23.01 9.45 -13.50
N ASN A 460 -21.72 9.64 -13.76
CA ASN A 460 -20.62 9.52 -12.78
C ASN A 460 -19.76 10.80 -12.78
N GLN A 461 -18.54 10.75 -12.22
CA GLN A 461 -17.64 11.89 -12.04
C GLN A 461 -16.20 11.52 -12.46
N LEU A 462 -16.04 10.86 -13.62
CA LEU A 462 -14.79 10.20 -14.04
C LEU A 462 -13.78 11.10 -14.76
N GLU A 463 -14.00 12.41 -14.81
CA GLU A 463 -13.16 13.37 -15.55
C GLU A 463 -11.66 13.22 -15.28
N ASN A 464 -11.28 13.11 -14.01
CA ASN A 464 -9.88 13.01 -13.61
C ASN A 464 -9.29 11.60 -13.74
N SER A 465 -10.06 10.63 -14.25
CA SER A 465 -9.76 9.20 -14.19
C SER A 465 -9.93 8.49 -15.54
N LEU A 466 -10.11 9.23 -16.63
CA LEU A 466 -10.27 8.66 -17.98
C LEU A 466 -9.12 7.74 -18.40
N TYR A 467 -7.90 7.99 -17.92
CA TYR A 467 -6.73 7.15 -18.20
C TYR A 467 -6.89 5.70 -17.71
N GLN A 468 -7.73 5.46 -16.68
CA GLN A 468 -7.99 4.12 -16.16
C GLN A 468 -8.77 3.24 -17.14
N LEU A 469 -9.36 3.83 -18.18
CA LEU A 469 -10.12 3.09 -19.19
C LEU A 469 -9.21 2.30 -20.14
N SER A 470 -7.88 2.39 -20.01
CA SER A 470 -6.93 1.71 -20.90
C SER A 470 -7.02 0.18 -20.87
N THR A 471 -7.68 -0.38 -19.86
CA THR A 471 -7.95 -1.82 -19.75
C THR A 471 -9.19 -2.27 -20.55
N LEU A 472 -10.00 -1.35 -21.07
CA LEU A 472 -11.22 -1.65 -21.83
C LEU A 472 -10.95 -1.98 -23.31
N GLN A 473 -9.90 -2.76 -23.60
CA GLN A 473 -9.45 -2.96 -24.98
C GLN A 473 -10.46 -3.74 -25.85
N ARG A 474 -11.36 -4.53 -25.25
CA ARG A 474 -12.46 -5.19 -25.96
C ARG A 474 -13.76 -4.40 -26.05
N CYS A 475 -13.84 -3.28 -25.33
CA CYS A 475 -15.09 -2.54 -25.22
C CYS A 475 -15.47 -1.97 -26.59
N ALA A 476 -16.58 -2.44 -27.14
CA ALA A 476 -17.16 -1.98 -28.39
C ALA A 476 -18.15 -0.85 -28.18
N LYS A 477 -18.86 -0.82 -27.05
CA LYS A 477 -19.81 0.24 -26.71
C LYS A 477 -19.52 0.82 -25.34
N LEU A 478 -19.12 2.08 -25.29
CA LEU A 478 -18.82 2.80 -24.06
C LEU A 478 -19.75 4.01 -23.91
N SER A 479 -20.43 4.12 -22.77
CA SER A 479 -21.15 5.34 -22.39
C SER A 479 -20.41 6.05 -21.26
N LEU A 480 -20.03 7.30 -21.51
CA LEU A 480 -19.53 8.27 -20.53
C LEU A 480 -20.48 9.48 -20.42
N SER A 481 -21.76 9.24 -20.69
CA SER A 481 -22.79 10.28 -20.66
C SER A 481 -22.86 10.93 -19.27
N SER A 482 -23.16 12.22 -19.16
CA SER A 482 -23.40 12.88 -17.85
C SER A 482 -22.26 12.71 -16.83
N ASN A 483 -20.99 12.77 -17.26
CA ASN A 483 -19.81 12.68 -16.38
C ASN A 483 -19.21 14.04 -16.00
N GLY A 484 -19.78 15.13 -16.55
CA GLY A 484 -19.24 16.49 -16.36
C GLY A 484 -17.92 16.74 -17.06
N LEU A 485 -17.53 15.91 -18.05
CA LEU A 485 -16.23 15.98 -18.71
C LEU A 485 -16.03 17.34 -19.40
N THR A 486 -14.99 18.08 -19.04
CA THR A 486 -14.59 19.32 -19.74
C THR A 486 -13.52 19.07 -20.81
N SER A 487 -12.80 17.95 -20.69
CA SER A 487 -11.74 17.53 -21.60
C SER A 487 -11.68 16.01 -21.76
N LEU A 488 -11.18 15.57 -22.92
CA LEU A 488 -10.86 14.17 -23.23
C LEU A 488 -9.35 13.89 -23.16
N LYS A 489 -8.57 14.82 -22.59
CA LYS A 489 -7.15 14.60 -22.34
C LYS A 489 -6.97 13.34 -21.49
N ARG A 490 -6.00 12.51 -21.87
CA ARG A 490 -5.72 11.18 -21.28
C ARG A 490 -6.80 10.12 -21.51
N PHE A 491 -7.81 10.36 -22.35
CA PHE A 491 -8.64 9.25 -22.84
C PHE A 491 -7.77 8.31 -23.70
N PRO A 492 -7.66 7.03 -23.33
CA PRO A 492 -6.78 6.06 -23.99
C PRO A 492 -7.31 5.70 -25.38
N THR A 493 -6.47 5.08 -26.19
CA THR A 493 -6.95 4.45 -27.43
C THR A 493 -7.55 3.09 -27.07
N LEU A 494 -8.81 2.87 -27.45
CA LEU A 494 -9.52 1.61 -27.31
C LEU A 494 -9.75 1.00 -28.69
N TYR A 495 -8.97 0.00 -29.07
CA TYR A 495 -8.91 -0.45 -30.46
C TYR A 495 -10.23 -1.04 -30.98
N ASN A 496 -11.05 -1.62 -30.12
CA ASN A 496 -12.33 -2.23 -30.50
C ASN A 496 -13.54 -1.29 -30.34
N LEU A 497 -13.34 -0.02 -29.95
CA LEU A 497 -14.44 0.90 -29.67
C LEU A 497 -15.18 1.28 -30.95
N GLU A 498 -16.46 0.91 -31.02
CA GLU A 498 -17.35 1.19 -32.15
C GLU A 498 -18.38 2.28 -31.83
N VAL A 499 -18.88 2.31 -30.60
CA VAL A 499 -19.90 3.26 -30.14
C VAL A 499 -19.41 3.96 -28.90
N LEU A 500 -19.30 5.28 -28.95
CA LEU A 500 -18.96 6.11 -27.80
C LEU A 500 -20.04 7.15 -27.55
N SER A 501 -20.65 7.12 -26.37
CA SER A 501 -21.54 8.20 -25.92
C SER A 501 -20.82 9.13 -24.95
N LEU A 502 -20.73 10.40 -25.35
CA LEU A 502 -20.24 11.52 -24.54
C LEU A 502 -21.38 12.52 -24.26
N ARG A 503 -22.64 12.09 -24.41
CA ARG A 503 -23.82 12.92 -24.25
C ARG A 503 -23.83 13.64 -22.90
N ASN A 504 -24.32 14.88 -22.87
CA ASN A 504 -24.55 15.65 -21.64
C ASN A 504 -23.27 15.84 -20.81
N ASN A 505 -22.18 16.25 -21.45
CA ASN A 505 -20.94 16.65 -20.79
C ASN A 505 -20.67 18.14 -21.02
N LYS A 506 -19.47 18.62 -20.64
CA LYS A 506 -19.07 20.03 -20.73
C LYS A 506 -17.94 20.25 -21.74
N LEU A 507 -17.91 19.42 -22.80
CA LEU A 507 -16.84 19.46 -23.79
C LEU A 507 -16.97 20.71 -24.67
N VAL A 508 -15.85 21.43 -24.84
CA VAL A 508 -15.76 22.64 -25.67
C VAL A 508 -14.71 22.52 -26.77
N ASN A 509 -13.72 21.64 -26.63
CA ASN A 509 -12.55 21.63 -27.50
C ASN A 509 -12.72 20.70 -28.72
N MET A 510 -12.99 21.30 -29.87
CA MET A 510 -13.11 20.59 -31.15
C MET A 510 -11.88 19.76 -31.54
N LYS A 511 -10.66 20.23 -31.24
CA LYS A 511 -9.44 19.51 -31.59
C LYS A 511 -9.34 18.18 -30.86
N GLU A 512 -9.86 18.09 -29.63
CA GLU A 512 -9.88 16.85 -28.86
C GLU A 512 -10.84 15.82 -29.46
N ILE A 513 -12.00 16.25 -29.96
CA ILE A 513 -12.97 15.38 -30.65
C ILE A 513 -12.36 14.80 -31.93
N VAL A 514 -11.79 15.66 -32.78
CA VAL A 514 -11.13 15.26 -34.03
C VAL A 514 -9.98 14.28 -33.76
N ASN A 515 -9.15 14.55 -32.74
CA ASN A 515 -8.06 13.66 -32.36
C ASN A 515 -8.55 12.33 -31.76
N LEU A 516 -9.69 12.31 -31.07
CA LEU A 516 -10.31 11.08 -30.60
C LEU A 516 -10.73 10.21 -31.79
N MET A 517 -11.44 10.79 -32.76
CA MET A 517 -11.91 10.07 -33.95
C MET A 517 -10.75 9.49 -34.76
N LYS A 518 -9.70 10.30 -35.03
CA LYS A 518 -8.51 9.85 -35.78
C LYS A 518 -7.82 8.63 -35.16
N ARG A 519 -7.81 8.53 -33.83
CA ARG A 519 -7.16 7.42 -33.11
C ARG A 519 -8.02 6.16 -33.04
N HIS A 520 -9.34 6.27 -33.11
CA HIS A 520 -10.28 5.15 -32.99
C HIS A 520 -10.82 4.76 -34.37
N LYS A 521 -10.02 4.00 -35.12
CA LYS A 521 -10.33 3.63 -36.51
C LYS A 521 -11.65 2.86 -36.67
N ASN A 522 -12.00 2.05 -35.67
CA ASN A 522 -13.21 1.22 -35.65
C ASN A 522 -14.45 1.95 -35.14
N LEU A 523 -14.33 3.23 -34.75
CA LEU A 523 -15.47 4.01 -34.29
C LEU A 523 -16.49 4.13 -35.42
N LYS A 524 -17.74 3.75 -35.16
CA LYS A 524 -18.88 3.83 -36.07
C LYS A 524 -19.87 4.90 -35.64
N ARG A 525 -19.98 5.15 -34.33
CA ARG A 525 -20.93 6.13 -33.78
C ARG A 525 -20.37 6.91 -32.60
N LEU A 526 -20.55 8.23 -32.63
CA LEU A 526 -20.17 9.15 -31.57
C LEU A 526 -21.36 10.03 -31.19
N ASP A 527 -21.86 9.91 -29.96
CA ASP A 527 -22.94 10.74 -29.44
C ASP A 527 -22.39 11.91 -28.63
N LEU A 528 -22.53 13.13 -29.15
CA LEU A 528 -22.07 14.38 -28.52
C LEU A 528 -23.21 15.25 -28.03
N ARG A 529 -24.47 14.82 -28.14
CA ARG A 529 -25.65 15.64 -27.81
C ARG A 529 -25.52 16.28 -26.43
N ASN A 530 -26.07 17.49 -26.28
CA ASN A 530 -26.01 18.25 -25.03
C ASN A 530 -24.57 18.54 -24.55
N ASN A 531 -23.63 18.77 -25.46
CA ASN A 531 -22.33 19.38 -25.13
C ASN A 531 -22.23 20.78 -25.74
N PRO A 532 -21.52 21.73 -25.10
CA PRO A 532 -21.25 23.04 -25.67
C PRO A 532 -20.63 23.00 -27.07
N VAL A 533 -19.73 22.03 -27.31
CA VAL A 533 -19.06 21.83 -28.60
C VAL A 533 -20.04 21.69 -29.78
N CYS A 534 -21.26 21.17 -29.56
CA CYS A 534 -22.26 21.01 -30.62
C CYS A 534 -22.72 22.33 -31.26
N GLN A 535 -22.57 23.46 -30.57
CA GLN A 535 -22.93 24.78 -31.10
C GLN A 535 -21.88 25.33 -32.07
N GLU A 536 -20.64 24.85 -31.97
CA GLU A 536 -19.49 25.33 -32.74
C GLU A 536 -18.95 24.27 -33.72
N ILE A 537 -19.66 23.16 -33.88
CA ILE A 537 -19.23 22.04 -34.72
C ILE A 537 -19.34 22.40 -36.20
N ASP A 538 -18.20 22.45 -36.86
CA ASP A 538 -18.09 22.42 -38.32
C ASP A 538 -18.22 20.96 -38.81
N ILE A 539 -19.45 20.59 -39.20
CA ILE A 539 -19.79 19.23 -39.65
C ILE A 539 -18.94 18.82 -40.86
N ALA A 540 -18.61 19.75 -41.77
CA ALA A 540 -17.83 19.45 -42.97
C ALA A 540 -16.40 19.01 -42.59
N LYS A 541 -15.77 19.72 -41.65
CA LYS A 541 -14.42 19.38 -41.15
C LYS A 541 -14.36 18.03 -40.43
N ILE A 542 -15.46 17.61 -39.81
CA ILE A 542 -15.53 16.31 -39.14
C ILE A 542 -15.76 15.18 -40.15
N GLN A 543 -16.65 15.39 -41.13
CA GLN A 543 -16.90 14.44 -42.21
C GLN A 543 -15.65 14.20 -43.08
N ASP A 544 -14.84 15.24 -43.30
CA ASP A 544 -13.53 15.12 -43.96
C ASP A 544 -12.51 14.29 -43.16
N THR A 545 -12.67 14.21 -41.83
CA THR A 545 -11.74 13.48 -40.96
C THR A 545 -12.09 12.00 -40.83
N SER A 546 -13.37 11.64 -40.80
CA SER A 546 -13.83 10.25 -40.72
C SER A 546 -15.24 10.11 -41.27
N SER A 547 -15.34 9.93 -42.59
CA SER A 547 -16.61 9.86 -43.32
C SER A 547 -17.51 8.70 -42.92
N HIS A 548 -16.97 7.70 -42.20
CA HIS A 548 -17.68 6.50 -41.76
C HIS A 548 -18.29 6.58 -40.35
N VAL A 549 -18.10 7.69 -39.62
CA VAL A 549 -18.58 7.84 -38.24
C VAL A 549 -19.92 8.58 -38.22
N GLU A 550 -20.97 7.95 -37.71
CA GLU A 550 -22.25 8.59 -37.40
C GLU A 550 -22.10 9.49 -36.16
N ILE A 551 -22.36 10.79 -36.31
CA ILE A 551 -22.24 11.76 -35.21
C ILE A 551 -23.62 12.27 -34.83
N CYS A 552 -24.02 12.01 -33.58
CA CYS A 552 -25.27 12.54 -33.04
C CYS A 552 -24.99 13.90 -32.37
N LEU A 553 -25.56 14.98 -32.94
CA LEU A 553 -25.40 16.36 -32.45
C LEU A 553 -26.69 16.98 -31.88
N GLN A 554 -27.86 16.47 -32.31
CA GLN A 554 -29.20 16.94 -31.92
C GLN A 554 -29.96 15.91 -31.10
#